data_AF-B7QJL7-F1
#
_entry.id   AF-B7QJL7-F1
#
_cell.length_a   1.000
_cell.length_b   1.000
_cell.length_c   1.000
_cell.angle_alpha   90.00
_cell.angle_beta   90.00
_cell.angle_gamma   90.00
#
_symmetry.space_group_name_H-M   'P 1'
#
loop_
_entity.id
_entity.type
_entity.pdbx_description
1 polymer ?
#
loop_
_entity_poly.entity_id
_entity_poly.type
_entity_poly.pdbx_seq_one_letter_code
_entity_poly.pdbx_strand_id
1 'polypeptide(L)'
;MHSYTVSKKIEVVDWHWASGGNVSRTSRHFNIDRKRIRKWDSKYETLKQHNYGKQKMRRKFTNGVPVFSEEVDDALFEYFQRERDAGRAISNRLLAESKSWQLQSVNTVY
;
A
#
# COMPACT_ATOMS: atom_id res chain seq x y z
N MET A 1 19.55 7.37 -2.81
CA MET A 1 18.48 7.05 -3.79
C MET A 1 17.18 7.71 -3.34
N HIS A 2 16.62 8.69 -4.05
CA HIS A 2 15.37 9.35 -3.62
C HIS A 2 14.18 8.37 -3.71
N SER A 3 13.48 8.16 -2.59
CA SER A 3 12.25 7.36 -2.51
C SER A 3 11.03 8.26 -2.66
N TYR A 4 10.03 7.79 -3.40
CA TYR A 4 8.78 8.51 -3.65
C TYR A 4 7.60 7.71 -3.10
N THR A 5 6.66 8.41 -2.45
CA THR A 5 5.40 7.81 -2.01
C THR A 5 4.59 7.31 -3.20
N VAL A 6 3.70 6.33 -2.97
CA VAL A 6 2.81 5.83 -4.04
C VAL A 6 1.92 6.95 -4.58
N SER A 7 1.40 7.80 -3.70
CA SER A 7 0.57 8.94 -4.07
C SER A 7 1.32 9.91 -4.99
N LYS A 8 2.60 10.22 -4.70
CA LYS A 8 3.41 11.08 -5.59
C LYS A 8 3.67 10.43 -6.94
N LYS A 9 3.86 9.11 -6.98
CA LYS A 9 4.03 8.38 -8.25
C LYS A 9 2.77 8.44 -9.12
N ILE A 10 1.59 8.30 -8.49
CA ILE A 10 0.29 8.41 -9.18
C ILE A 10 0.10 9.84 -9.71
N GLU A 11 0.32 10.86 -8.88
CA GLU A 11 0.20 12.28 -9.27
C GLU A 11 1.03 12.60 -10.53
N VAL A 12 2.26 12.07 -10.59
CA VAL A 12 3.16 12.29 -11.72
C VAL A 12 2.62 11.63 -13.00
N VAL A 13 2.04 10.44 -12.91
CA VAL A 13 1.46 9.72 -14.07
C VAL A 13 0.13 10.36 -14.50
N ASP A 14 -0.71 10.79 -13.56
CA ASP A 14 -1.95 11.52 -13.87
C ASP A 14 -1.65 12.79 -14.67
N TRP A 15 -0.68 13.58 -14.20
CA TRP A 15 -0.23 14.77 -14.91
C TRP A 15 0.43 14.44 -16.25
N HIS A 16 1.18 13.33 -16.32
CA HIS A 16 1.80 12.87 -17.56
C HIS A 16 0.75 12.63 -18.65
N TRP A 17 -0.35 11.94 -18.33
CA TRP A 17 -1.43 11.70 -19.28
C TRP A 17 -2.22 12.97 -19.59
N ALA A 18 -2.55 13.78 -18.57
CA ALA A 18 -3.27 15.05 -18.76
C ALA A 18 -2.49 16.06 -19.62
N SER A 19 -1.16 16.00 -19.61
CA SER A 19 -0.27 16.88 -20.40
C SER A 19 0.06 16.36 -21.80
N GLY A 20 -0.57 15.27 -22.24
CA GLY A 20 -0.41 14.68 -23.57
C GLY A 20 0.73 13.64 -23.68
N GLY A 21 1.15 13.02 -22.58
CA GLY A 21 2.08 11.89 -22.61
C GLY A 21 3.54 12.27 -22.90
N ASN A 22 3.93 13.54 -22.76
CA ASN A 22 5.31 13.96 -23.02
C ASN A 22 6.21 13.72 -21.79
N VAL A 23 7.01 12.66 -21.84
CA VAL A 23 7.91 12.26 -20.73
C VAL A 23 8.98 13.34 -20.45
N SER A 24 9.49 14.00 -21.48
CA SER A 24 10.50 15.07 -21.31
C SER A 24 9.92 16.29 -20.60
N ARG A 25 8.68 16.66 -20.94
CA ARG A 25 7.94 17.75 -20.28
C ARG A 25 7.64 17.40 -18.83
N THR A 26 7.18 16.17 -18.58
CA THR A 26 6.90 15.65 -17.23
C THR A 26 8.15 15.62 -16.35
N SER A 27 9.26 15.17 -16.93
CA SER A 27 10.56 15.13 -16.27
C SER A 27 11.03 16.52 -15.83
N ARG A 28 10.88 17.53 -16.68
CA ARG A 28 11.20 18.93 -16.34
C ARG A 28 10.25 19.49 -15.28
N HIS A 29 8.95 19.18 -15.37
CA HIS A 29 7.95 19.70 -14.44
C HIS A 29 8.15 19.19 -13.01
N PHE A 30 8.43 17.91 -12.83
CA PHE A 30 8.60 17.30 -11.51
C PHE A 30 10.07 17.14 -11.06
N ASN A 31 11.03 17.47 -11.93
CA ASN A 31 12.45 17.17 -11.75
C ASN A 31 12.72 15.67 -11.46
N ILE A 32 12.08 14.79 -12.24
CA ILE A 32 12.16 13.33 -12.09
C ILE A 32 12.77 12.72 -13.36
N ASP A 33 13.63 11.72 -13.18
CA ASP A 33 14.21 10.95 -14.29
C ASP A 33 13.11 10.31 -15.17
N ARG A 34 13.24 10.50 -16.48
CA ARG A 34 12.38 9.92 -17.52
C ARG A 34 12.23 8.40 -17.40
N LYS A 35 13.29 7.67 -17.00
CA LYS A 35 13.25 6.22 -16.76
C LYS A 35 12.30 5.86 -15.62
N ARG A 36 12.23 6.68 -14.57
CA ARG A 36 11.32 6.45 -13.44
C ARG A 36 9.87 6.71 -13.84
N ILE A 37 9.62 7.79 -14.58
CA ILE A 37 8.29 8.13 -15.08
C ILE A 37 7.73 6.97 -15.90
N ARG A 38 8.48 6.46 -16.87
CA ARG A 38 8.08 5.28 -17.68
C ARG A 38 7.82 4.02 -16.84
N LYS A 39 8.64 3.79 -15.81
CA LYS A 39 8.46 2.66 -14.89
C LYS A 39 7.19 2.78 -14.03
N TRP A 40 6.78 4.00 -13.70
CA TRP A 40 5.56 4.23 -12.93
C TRP A 40 4.34 4.17 -13.82
N ASP A 41 4.43 4.73 -15.02
CA ASP A 41 3.42 4.65 -16.07
C ASP A 41 3.06 3.19 -16.38
N SER A 42 4.06 2.33 -16.61
CA SER A 42 3.83 0.90 -16.87
C SER A 42 3.26 0.11 -15.68
N LYS A 43 3.28 0.69 -14.47
CA LYS A 43 2.77 0.08 -13.23
C LYS A 43 1.62 0.88 -12.63
N TYR A 44 1.01 1.78 -13.39
CA TYR A 44 0.08 2.76 -12.86
C TYR A 44 -1.14 2.13 -12.20
N GLU A 45 -1.75 1.11 -12.83
CA GLU A 45 -2.89 0.40 -12.24
C GLU A 45 -2.53 -0.28 -10.92
N THR A 46 -1.37 -0.93 -10.86
CA THR A 46 -0.83 -1.50 -9.62
C THR A 46 -0.56 -0.42 -8.57
N LEU A 47 -0.08 0.77 -8.97
CA LEU A 47 0.10 1.89 -8.04
C LEU A 47 -1.25 2.38 -7.50
N LYS A 48 -2.28 2.50 -8.34
CA LYS A 48 -3.65 2.85 -7.95
C LYS A 48 -4.22 1.85 -6.95
N GLN A 49 -4.18 0.56 -7.25
CA GLN A 49 -4.62 -0.50 -6.35
C GLN A 49 -3.93 -0.40 -4.99
N HIS A 50 -2.61 -0.17 -5.00
CA HIS A 50 -1.83 0.00 -3.78
C HIS A 50 -2.13 1.29 -2.99
N ASN A 51 -2.70 2.31 -3.63
CA ASN A 51 -3.04 3.58 -3.02
C ASN A 51 -4.53 3.68 -2.61
N TYR A 52 -5.33 2.66 -2.92
CA TYR A 52 -6.77 2.67 -2.68
C TYR A 52 -7.19 1.64 -1.62
N GLY A 53 -8.32 1.94 -0.94
CA GLY A 53 -9.03 1.02 -0.07
C GLY A 53 -8.21 0.30 1.00
N LYS A 54 -8.53 -0.99 1.19
CA LYS A 54 -7.91 -1.88 2.19
C LYS A 54 -6.39 -2.00 1.98
N GLN A 55 -5.89 -2.01 0.75
CA GLN A 55 -4.45 -2.15 0.46
C GLN A 55 -3.59 -1.01 1.02
N LYS A 56 -4.07 0.24 0.96
CA LYS A 56 -3.36 1.40 1.53
C LYS A 56 -3.18 1.25 3.04
N MET A 57 -4.21 0.75 3.72
CA MET A 57 -4.21 0.50 5.15
C MET A 57 -3.35 -0.72 5.51
N ARG A 58 -3.48 -1.83 4.76
CA ARG A 58 -2.66 -3.04 4.89
C ARG A 58 -1.17 -2.75 4.86
N ARG A 59 -0.70 -1.88 3.96
CA ARG A 59 0.71 -1.45 3.94
C ARG A 59 1.18 -0.74 5.19
N LYS A 60 0.30 0.00 5.87
CA LYS A 60 0.64 0.61 7.15
C LYS A 60 0.77 -0.45 8.25
N PHE A 61 -0.02 -1.52 8.19
CA PHE A 61 0.09 -2.65 9.13
C PHE A 61 1.32 -3.50 8.90
N THR A 62 1.65 -3.77 7.63
CA THR A 62 2.80 -4.62 7.30
C THR A 62 4.11 -3.85 7.19
N ASN A 63 4.12 -2.52 7.36
CA ASN A 63 5.26 -1.67 7.01
C ASN A 63 5.81 -1.93 5.60
N GLY A 64 4.94 -2.35 4.67
CA GLY A 64 5.32 -2.74 3.31
C GLY A 64 5.99 -4.11 3.19
N VAL A 65 6.05 -4.90 4.28
CA VAL A 65 6.47 -6.30 4.24
C VAL A 65 5.39 -7.12 3.51
N PRO A 66 5.80 -8.05 2.61
CA PRO A 66 4.86 -8.99 2.00
C PRO A 66 4.10 -9.77 3.06
N VAL A 67 2.80 -9.92 2.85
CA VAL A 67 1.94 -10.74 3.71
C VAL A 67 2.25 -12.21 3.44
N PHE A 68 2.38 -13.01 4.50
CA PHE A 68 2.62 -14.46 4.40
C PHE A 68 1.38 -15.24 3.93
N SER A 69 0.17 -14.83 4.36
CA SER A 69 -1.11 -15.37 3.92
C SER A 69 -2.16 -14.25 3.81
N GLU A 70 -2.84 -14.15 2.67
CA GLU A 70 -3.89 -13.15 2.43
C GLU A 70 -5.03 -13.29 3.44
N GLU A 71 -5.45 -14.51 3.75
CA GLU A 71 -6.54 -14.81 4.70
C GLU A 71 -6.25 -14.24 6.11
N VAL A 72 -5.01 -14.34 6.57
CA VAL A 72 -4.59 -13.82 7.88
C VAL A 72 -4.60 -12.30 7.88
N ASP A 73 -4.19 -11.65 6.78
CA ASP A 73 -4.19 -10.19 6.66
C ASP A 73 -5.61 -9.63 6.51
N ASP A 74 -6.49 -10.34 5.82
CA ASP A 74 -7.92 -10.07 5.74
C ASP A 74 -8.56 -10.11 7.13
N ALA A 75 -8.32 -11.17 7.89
CA ALA A 75 -8.86 -11.32 9.24
C ALA A 75 -8.29 -10.27 10.22
N LEU A 76 -7.00 -9.95 10.11
CA LEU A 76 -6.37 -8.90 10.92
C LEU A 76 -6.95 -7.52 10.61
N PHE A 77 -7.20 -7.25 9.33
CA PHE A 77 -7.82 -6.01 8.88
C PHE A 77 -9.26 -5.88 9.38
N GLU A 78 -10.05 -6.95 9.33
CA GLU A 78 -11.42 -6.96 9.86
C GLU A 78 -11.48 -6.77 11.38
N TYR A 79 -10.58 -7.40 12.12
CA TYR A 79 -10.46 -7.19 13.57
C TYR A 79 -10.14 -5.72 13.88
N PHE A 80 -9.17 -5.15 13.17
CA PHE A 80 -8.81 -3.74 13.33
C PHE A 80 -9.99 -2.80 13.04
N GLN A 81 -10.72 -3.05 11.95
CA GLN A 81 -11.86 -2.23 11.56
C GLN A 81 -12.96 -2.29 12.63
N ARG A 82 -13.30 -3.48 13.14
CA ARG A 82 -14.27 -3.66 14.23
C ARG A 82 -13.90 -2.88 15.49
N GLU A 83 -12.64 -2.94 15.89
CA GLU A 83 -12.16 -2.25 17.10
C GLU A 83 -12.17 -0.72 16.93
N ARG A 84 -11.86 -0.22 15.74
CA ARG A 84 -11.96 1.22 15.42
C ARG A 84 -13.40 1.70 15.39
N ASP A 85 -14.31 0.93 14.81
CA ASP A 85 -15.74 1.23 14.78
C ASP A 85 -16.33 1.21 16.20
N ALA A 86 -15.77 0.38 17.09
CA ALA A 86 -16.08 0.39 18.52
C ALA A 86 -15.39 1.52 19.32
N GLY A 87 -14.68 2.44 18.65
CA GLY A 87 -14.01 3.58 19.28
C GLY A 87 -12.74 3.25 20.06
N ARG A 88 -12.23 2.01 19.96
CA ARG A 88 -11.04 1.57 20.70
C ARG A 88 -9.76 1.87 19.92
N ALA A 89 -8.73 2.31 20.65
CA ALA A 89 -7.40 2.52 20.09
C ALA A 89 -6.61 1.21 20.17
N ILE A 90 -6.22 0.66 19.02
CA ILE A 90 -5.35 -0.51 18.97
C ILE A 90 -3.91 -0.06 18.75
N SER A 91 -3.00 -0.49 19.61
CA SER A 91 -1.57 -0.27 19.43
C SER A 91 -0.98 -1.26 18.42
N ASN A 92 0.12 -0.88 17.74
CA ASN A 92 0.82 -1.79 16.84
C ASN A 92 1.30 -3.08 17.54
N ARG A 93 1.53 -3.03 18.85
CA ARG A 93 1.87 -4.20 19.67
C ARG A 93 0.70 -5.17 19.80
N LEU A 94 -0.49 -4.67 20.11
CA LEU A 94 -1.72 -5.48 20.19
C LEU A 94 -2.04 -6.16 18.86
N LEU A 95 -1.77 -5.48 17.73
CA LEU A 95 -1.93 -6.06 16.39
C LEU A 95 -0.90 -7.15 16.07
N ALA A 96 0.33 -7.02 16.57
CA ALA A 96 1.35 -8.05 16.40
C ALA A 96 1.02 -9.29 17.25
N GLU A 97 0.52 -9.08 18.47
CA GLU A 97 0.07 -10.15 19.36
C GLU A 97 -1.15 -10.89 18.75
N SER A 98 -2.17 -10.19 18.26
CA SER A 98 -3.34 -10.83 17.61
C SER A 98 -2.96 -11.63 16.36
N LYS A 99 -2.01 -11.12 15.56
CA LYS A 99 -1.47 -11.85 14.40
C LYS A 99 -0.81 -13.17 14.82
N SER A 100 -0.10 -13.20 15.95
CA SER A 100 0.53 -14.41 16.46
C SER A 100 -0.49 -15.47 16.90
N TRP A 101 -1.57 -15.05 17.56
CA TRP A 101 -2.67 -15.93 17.96
C TRP A 101 -3.41 -16.54 16.76
N GLN A 102 -3.69 -15.73 15.73
CA GLN A 102 -4.33 -16.23 14.51
C GLN A 102 -3.45 -17.24 13.77
N LEU A 103 -2.13 -16.98 13.66
CA LEU A 103 -1.19 -17.93 13.04
C LEU A 103 -1.04 -19.24 13.81
N GLN A 104 -1.22 -19.24 15.14
CA GLN A 104 -1.24 -20.45 15.94
C GLN A 104 -2.55 -21.23 15.78
N SER A 105 -3.69 -20.55 15.72
CA SER A 105 -5.00 -21.22 15.50
C SER A 105 -5.10 -21.93 14.15
N VAL A 106 -4.49 -21.38 13.09
CA VAL A 106 -4.47 -21.99 11.76
C VAL A 106 -3.54 -23.22 11.71
N ASN A 107 -2.50 -23.27 12.56
CA ASN A 107 -1.58 -24.41 12.65
C ASN A 107 -2.02 -25.51 13.63
N THR A 108 -3.13 -25.34 14.35
CA THR A 108 -3.62 -26.33 15.34
C THR A 108 -4.81 -27.15 14.83
N VAL A 109 -4.93 -27.31 13.51
CA VAL A 109 -5.86 -28.26 12.88
C VAL A 109 -5.04 -29.32 12.16
N TYR A 110 -4.49 -30.25 12.94
CA TYR A 110 -4.06 -31.60 12.53
C TYR A 110 -4.24 -32.56 13.70
#